data_AF-C1BUN9-F1
#
_entry.id   AF-C1BUN9-F1
#
_cell.length_a   1.000
_cell.length_b   1.000
_cell.length_c   1.000
_cell.angle_alpha   90.00
_cell.angle_beta   90.00
_cell.angle_gamma   90.00
#
_symmetry.space_group_name_H-M   'P 1'
#
loop_
_entity.id
_entity.type
_entity.pdbx_description
1 polymer ?
#
loop_
_entity_poly.entity_id
_entity_poly.type
_entity_poly.pdbx_seq_one_letter_code
_entity_poly.pdbx_strand_id
1 'polypeptide(L)'
;MGSDNFCLRWNDFESNVSSSFRELREENDLFDVTLVTDSEKEFKAHKVILSACSSFFKGILRRVGSPSPLIYLRGIGSSDLAAILDFMYNGEVNVAQEELNSFLSVAEDLRIEGLTQKPASSENVSQGGEDGEMPRKMGSKSKLLSSQSSSGAPLLLHLPKNSVVSLPSRAKTEEVEEESKS
;
A
#
# COMPACT_ATOMS: atom_id res chain seq x y z
N MET A 1 17.04 36.58 26.20
CA MET A 1 17.56 35.21 26.41
C MET A 1 17.16 34.41 25.18
N GLY A 2 18.09 34.12 24.28
CA GLY A 2 17.82 33.24 23.15
C GLY A 2 17.61 31.83 23.68
N SER A 3 16.50 31.20 23.34
CA SER A 3 16.23 29.81 23.70
C SER A 3 17.10 28.91 22.82
N ASP A 4 18.08 28.24 23.44
CA ASP A 4 18.88 27.24 22.77
C ASP A 4 18.00 26.03 22.43
N ASN A 5 18.12 25.54 21.19
CA ASN A 5 17.43 24.35 20.71
C ASN A 5 18.43 23.20 20.59
N PHE A 6 18.06 22.03 21.10
CA PHE A 6 18.86 20.81 21.00
C PHE A 6 18.18 19.82 20.05
N CYS A 7 18.97 19.19 19.17
CA CYS A 7 18.52 18.10 18.30
C CYS A 7 19.02 16.78 18.88
N LEU A 8 18.09 15.88 19.21
CA LEU A 8 18.40 14.53 19.69
C LEU A 8 18.10 13.53 18.58
N ARG A 9 19.02 12.60 18.34
CA ARG A 9 18.86 11.52 17.36
C ARG A 9 18.98 10.18 18.08
N TRP A 10 18.03 9.30 17.84
CA TRP A 10 18.17 7.89 18.17
C TRP A 10 18.78 7.17 16.96
N ASN A 11 20.01 6.70 17.11
CA ASN A 11 20.78 6.13 16.01
C ASN A 11 20.17 4.84 15.45
N ASP A 12 19.53 4.03 16.31
CA ASP A 12 18.94 2.74 15.96
C ASP A 12 17.42 2.82 15.71
N PHE A 13 16.88 4.02 15.51
CA PHE A 13 15.43 4.19 15.35
C PHE A 13 14.88 3.37 14.17
N GLU A 14 15.54 3.41 13.01
CA GLU A 14 15.08 2.72 11.79
C GLU A 14 15.09 1.20 11.95
N SER A 15 16.16 0.64 12.53
CA SER A 15 16.28 -0.81 12.78
C SER A 15 15.32 -1.28 13.87
N ASN A 16 15.13 -0.49 14.93
CA ASN A 16 14.16 -0.82 15.98
C ASN A 16 12.73 -0.81 15.43
N VAL A 17 12.37 0.17 14.59
CA VAL A 17 11.03 0.24 14.00
C VAL A 17 10.77 -0.97 13.09
N SER A 18 11.74 -1.34 12.25
CA SER A 18 11.59 -2.50 11.36
C SER A 18 11.53 -3.82 12.13
N SER A 19 12.35 -4.00 13.17
CA SER A 19 12.31 -5.20 14.01
C SER A 19 10.98 -5.33 14.75
N SER A 20 10.47 -4.24 15.34
CA SER A 20 9.19 -4.24 16.04
C SER A 20 8.02 -4.63 15.11
N PHE A 21 8.02 -4.20 13.85
CA PHE A 21 6.97 -4.64 12.92
C PHE A 21 7.06 -6.12 12.55
N ARG A 22 8.27 -6.68 12.48
CA ARG A 22 8.46 -8.12 12.29
C ARG A 22 7.93 -8.90 13.49
N GLU A 23 8.28 -8.48 14.70
CA GLU A 23 7.81 -9.07 15.96
C GLU A 23 6.28 -9.07 16.04
N LEU A 24 5.62 -7.94 15.76
CA LEU A 24 4.16 -7.85 15.74
C LEU A 24 3.50 -8.90 14.82
N ARG A 25 4.12 -9.17 13.66
CA ARG A 25 3.62 -10.19 12.74
C ARG A 25 3.83 -11.61 13.28
N GLU A 26 4.99 -11.89 13.84
CA GLU A 26 5.33 -13.21 14.41
C GLU A 26 4.43 -13.53 15.61
N GLU A 27 4.15 -12.54 16.46
CA GLU A 27 3.29 -12.66 17.64
C GLU A 27 1.79 -12.64 17.32
N ASN A 28 1.41 -12.39 16.06
CA ASN A 28 0.04 -12.25 15.60
C ASN A 28 -0.76 -11.14 16.31
N ASP A 29 -0.09 -10.03 16.65
CA ASP A 29 -0.67 -8.91 17.39
C ASP A 29 -1.09 -7.77 16.46
N LEU A 30 -2.00 -6.91 16.92
CA LEU A 30 -2.43 -5.64 16.30
C LEU A 30 -2.91 -5.72 14.83
N PHE A 31 -3.25 -6.91 14.35
CA PHE A 31 -3.82 -7.07 13.02
C PHE A 31 -5.18 -6.37 12.90
N ASP A 32 -5.28 -5.51 11.88
CA ASP A 32 -6.46 -4.68 11.62
C ASP A 32 -6.97 -4.87 10.19
N VAL A 33 -6.49 -5.86 9.44
CA VAL A 33 -6.99 -6.22 8.11
C VAL A 33 -6.77 -7.71 7.84
N THR A 34 -7.72 -8.33 7.13
CA THR A 34 -7.63 -9.71 6.65
C THR A 34 -7.64 -9.73 5.12
N LEU A 35 -6.66 -10.38 4.50
CA LEU A 35 -6.62 -10.67 3.07
C LEU A 35 -7.05 -12.12 2.83
N VAL A 36 -7.83 -12.39 1.80
CA VAL A 36 -8.32 -13.74 1.48
C VAL A 36 -8.04 -14.04 0.01
N THR A 37 -7.45 -15.19 -0.29
CA THR A 37 -7.16 -15.63 -1.67
C THR A 37 -8.26 -16.54 -2.22
N ASP A 38 -8.15 -16.93 -3.50
CA ASP A 38 -9.06 -17.89 -4.13
C ASP A 38 -9.13 -19.24 -3.41
N SER A 39 -8.08 -19.64 -2.69
CA SER A 39 -8.05 -20.87 -1.90
C SER A 39 -8.75 -20.74 -0.54
N GLU A 40 -9.51 -19.66 -0.32
CA GLU A 40 -10.18 -19.32 0.94
C GLU A 40 -9.23 -19.18 2.15
N LYS A 41 -7.92 -19.08 1.90
CA LYS A 41 -6.93 -18.93 2.96
C LYS A 41 -6.89 -17.47 3.40
N GLU A 42 -6.99 -17.26 4.71
CA GLU A 42 -6.91 -15.94 5.33
C GLU A 42 -5.47 -15.58 5.72
N PHE A 43 -5.13 -14.31 5.53
CA PHE A 43 -3.87 -13.70 5.92
C PHE A 43 -4.16 -12.42 6.70
N LYS A 44 -3.88 -12.43 7.99
CA LYS A 44 -4.00 -11.24 8.83
C LYS A 44 -2.76 -10.36 8.68
N ALA A 45 -2.96 -9.05 8.66
CA ALA A 45 -1.89 -8.08 8.44
C ALA A 45 -2.22 -6.72 9.09
N HIS A 46 -1.29 -5.77 8.93
CA HIS A 46 -1.40 -4.40 9.40
C HIS A 46 -1.64 -3.44 8.23
N LYS A 47 -2.69 -2.63 8.30
CA LYS A 47 -3.02 -1.62 7.27
C LYS A 47 -1.88 -0.65 7.03
N VAL A 48 -1.14 -0.28 8.08
CA VAL A 48 -0.02 0.67 7.99
C VAL A 48 1.10 0.12 7.12
N ILE A 49 1.46 -1.16 7.31
CA ILE A 49 2.50 -1.84 6.52
C ILE A 49 2.04 -2.02 5.07
N LEU A 50 0.84 -2.55 4.87
CA LEU A 50 0.27 -2.69 3.53
C LEU A 50 0.22 -1.35 2.78
N SER A 51 -0.15 -0.26 3.46
CA SER A 51 -0.24 1.07 2.86
C SER A 51 1.11 1.73 2.59
N ALA A 52 2.13 1.39 3.39
CA ALA A 52 3.50 1.88 3.19
C ALA A 52 4.17 1.17 2.00
N CYS A 53 3.93 -0.13 1.84
CA CYS A 53 4.60 -0.93 0.82
C CYS A 53 3.81 -1.07 -0.49
N SER A 54 2.55 -0.63 -0.56
CA SER A 54 1.71 -0.79 -1.75
C SER A 54 0.76 0.38 -1.97
N SER A 55 0.89 1.01 -3.14
CA SER A 55 -0.04 2.06 -3.57
C SER A 55 -1.46 1.53 -3.82
N PHE A 56 -1.60 0.26 -4.20
CA PHE A 56 -2.89 -0.42 -4.35
C PHE A 56 -3.60 -0.54 -3.00
N PHE A 57 -2.93 -1.13 -2.00
CA PHE A 57 -3.51 -1.31 -0.66
C PHE A 57 -3.79 0.04 0.02
N LYS A 58 -2.87 1.01 -0.11
CA LYS A 58 -3.10 2.39 0.35
C LYS A 58 -4.37 2.99 -0.24
N GLY A 59 -4.60 2.78 -1.54
CA GLY A 59 -5.77 3.28 -2.25
C GLY A 59 -7.08 2.66 -1.74
N ILE A 60 -7.14 1.34 -1.60
CA ILE A 60 -8.35 0.65 -1.15
C ILE A 60 -8.63 0.88 0.34
N LEU A 61 -7.61 0.78 1.21
CA LEU A 61 -7.77 0.92 2.66
C LEU A 61 -8.22 2.32 3.07
N ARG A 62 -7.84 3.36 2.30
CA ARG A 62 -8.37 4.72 2.50
C ARG A 62 -9.87 4.85 2.21
N ARG A 63 -10.42 4.02 1.34
CA ARG A 63 -11.85 4.05 0.97
C ARG A 63 -12.70 3.18 1.88
N VAL A 64 -12.10 2.19 2.52
CA VAL A 64 -12.82 1.25 3.37
C VAL A 64 -12.90 1.79 4.80
N GLY A 65 -14.09 2.20 5.23
CA GLY A 65 -14.34 2.73 6.57
C GLY A 65 -14.48 1.68 7.68
N SER A 66 -14.24 0.40 7.38
CA SER A 66 -14.35 -0.69 8.38
C SER A 66 -13.12 -0.74 9.30
N PRO A 67 -13.30 -0.98 10.61
CA PRO A 67 -12.18 -1.14 11.55
C PRO A 67 -11.30 -2.34 11.19
N SER A 68 -11.86 -3.43 10.68
CA SER A 68 -11.11 -4.61 10.23
C SER A 68 -11.68 -5.13 8.90
N PRO A 69 -11.25 -4.57 7.74
CA PRO A 69 -11.78 -5.00 6.46
C PRO A 69 -11.24 -6.37 6.06
N LEU A 70 -12.10 -7.14 5.40
CA LEU A 70 -11.74 -8.37 4.71
C LEU A 70 -11.64 -8.05 3.21
N ILE A 71 -10.46 -8.26 2.63
CA ILE A 71 -10.15 -7.96 1.22
C ILE A 71 -9.90 -9.27 0.47
N TYR A 72 -10.78 -9.58 -0.48
CA TYR A 72 -10.63 -10.77 -1.33
C TYR A 72 -9.76 -10.48 -2.56
N LEU A 73 -8.66 -11.21 -2.69
CA LEU A 73 -7.63 -11.09 -3.71
C LEU A 73 -7.76 -12.22 -4.72
N ARG A 74 -8.57 -11.98 -5.74
CA ARG A 74 -8.82 -12.95 -6.81
C ARG A 74 -7.58 -13.13 -7.69
N GLY A 75 -7.31 -14.38 -8.07
CA GLY A 75 -6.23 -14.74 -8.99
C GLY A 75 -4.83 -14.71 -8.38
N ILE A 76 -4.71 -14.46 -7.07
CA ILE A 76 -3.44 -14.45 -6.36
C ILE A 76 -3.28 -15.77 -5.59
N GLY A 77 -2.17 -16.47 -5.86
CA GLY A 77 -1.80 -17.69 -5.17
C GLY A 77 -1.47 -17.44 -3.69
N SER A 78 -1.81 -18.40 -2.83
CA SER A 78 -1.53 -18.31 -1.40
C SER A 78 -0.03 -18.33 -1.06
N SER A 79 0.80 -18.98 -1.88
CA SER A 79 2.27 -18.93 -1.74
C SER A 79 2.80 -17.55 -2.13
N ASP A 80 2.38 -17.02 -3.27
CA ASP A 80 2.79 -15.68 -3.72
C ASP A 80 2.39 -14.61 -2.70
N LEU A 81 1.15 -14.64 -2.18
CA LEU A 81 0.72 -13.66 -1.17
C LEU A 81 1.52 -13.78 0.12
N ALA A 82 1.85 -15.00 0.56
CA ALA A 82 2.70 -15.20 1.72
C ALA A 82 4.08 -14.57 1.51
N ALA A 83 4.71 -14.83 0.36
CA ALA A 83 6.01 -14.29 -0.01
C ALA A 83 5.98 -12.75 -0.12
N ILE A 84 4.89 -12.17 -0.65
CA ILE A 84 4.71 -10.72 -0.71
C ILE A 84 4.64 -10.12 0.69
N LEU A 85 3.89 -10.74 1.61
CA LEU A 85 3.86 -10.29 3.00
C LEU A 85 5.24 -10.45 3.65
N ASP A 86 5.96 -11.54 3.41
CA ASP A 86 7.34 -11.70 3.89
C ASP A 86 8.24 -10.57 3.42
N PHE A 87 8.19 -10.25 2.14
CA PHE A 87 8.92 -9.11 1.60
C PHE A 87 8.55 -7.78 2.29
N MET A 88 7.25 -7.52 2.52
CA MET A 88 6.79 -6.27 3.14
C MET A 88 7.29 -6.09 4.58
N TYR A 89 7.31 -7.17 5.38
CA TYR A 89 7.71 -7.09 6.79
C TYR A 89 9.21 -7.23 6.99
N ASN A 90 9.89 -7.94 6.10
CA ASN A 90 11.31 -8.25 6.26
C ASN A 90 12.21 -7.34 5.42
N GLY A 91 11.67 -6.70 4.38
CA GLY A 91 12.43 -5.99 3.35
C GLY A 91 13.07 -6.92 2.31
N GLU A 92 12.93 -8.23 2.48
CA GLU A 92 13.50 -9.27 1.62
C GLU A 92 12.65 -10.56 1.67
N VAL A 93 12.76 -11.39 0.63
CA VAL A 93 12.10 -12.69 0.57
C VAL A 93 12.94 -13.66 -0.26
N ASN A 94 12.91 -14.94 0.12
CA ASN A 94 13.51 -16.02 -0.66
C ASN A 94 12.40 -16.72 -1.47
N VAL A 95 12.53 -16.76 -2.79
CA VAL A 95 11.54 -17.36 -3.71
C VAL A 95 12.26 -18.37 -4.61
N ALA A 96 11.63 -19.52 -4.86
CA ALA A 96 12.17 -20.51 -5.78
C ALA A 96 12.21 -19.98 -7.22
N GLN A 97 13.13 -20.48 -8.04
CA GLN A 97 13.31 -19.96 -9.42
C GLN A 97 12.04 -20.14 -10.27
N GLU A 98 11.34 -21.25 -10.07
CA GLU A 98 10.08 -21.59 -10.71
C GLU A 98 8.90 -20.69 -10.29
N GLU A 99 8.94 -20.12 -9.08
CA GLU A 99 7.90 -19.24 -8.53
C GLU A 99 8.21 -17.75 -8.74
N LEU A 100 9.44 -17.41 -9.15
CA LEU A 100 9.88 -16.02 -9.27
C LEU A 100 8.97 -15.19 -10.20
N ASN A 101 8.54 -15.76 -11.34
CA ASN A 101 7.71 -15.04 -12.29
C ASN A 101 6.28 -14.79 -11.76
N SER A 102 5.69 -15.75 -11.04
CA SER A 102 4.37 -15.56 -10.42
C SER A 102 4.44 -14.52 -9.32
N PHE A 103 5.47 -14.60 -8.47
CA PHE A 103 5.73 -13.63 -7.42
C PHE A 103 5.85 -12.20 -7.97
N LEU A 104 6.67 -11.98 -9.02
CA LEU A 104 6.84 -10.66 -9.63
C LEU A 104 5.55 -10.16 -10.31
N SER A 105 4.78 -11.05 -10.95
CA SER A 105 3.48 -10.70 -11.52
C SER A 105 2.51 -10.20 -10.44
N VAL A 106 2.43 -10.90 -9.31
CA VAL A 106 1.59 -10.49 -8.17
C VAL A 106 2.11 -9.19 -7.55
N ALA A 107 3.43 -9.00 -7.46
CA ALA A 107 4.02 -7.76 -6.98
C ALA A 107 3.64 -6.55 -7.86
N GLU A 108 3.60 -6.74 -9.18
CA GLU A 108 3.15 -5.73 -10.14
C GLU A 108 1.66 -5.40 -9.98
N ASP A 109 0.80 -6.42 -9.91
CA ASP A 109 -0.65 -6.25 -9.74
C ASP A 109 -0.99 -5.51 -8.43
N LEU A 110 -0.27 -5.85 -7.35
CA LEU A 110 -0.40 -5.20 -6.05
C LEU A 110 0.43 -3.91 -5.94
N ARG A 111 1.20 -3.53 -6.97
CA ARG A 111 2.03 -2.31 -7.01
C ARG A 111 2.93 -2.17 -5.78
N ILE A 112 3.72 -3.21 -5.52
CA ILE A 112 4.62 -3.29 -4.37
C ILE A 112 5.83 -2.39 -4.60
N GLU A 113 6.11 -1.50 -3.65
CA GLU A 113 7.28 -0.62 -3.68
C GLU A 113 8.58 -1.45 -3.63
N GLY A 114 9.58 -1.07 -4.42
CA GLY A 114 10.85 -1.80 -4.53
C GLY A 114 10.82 -3.01 -5.48
N LEU A 115 9.64 -3.50 -5.90
CA LEU A 115 9.49 -4.61 -6.84
C LEU A 115 8.82 -4.22 -8.16
N THR A 116 8.31 -3.00 -8.26
CA THR A 116 7.63 -2.48 -9.46
C THR A 116 8.39 -1.30 -10.04
N GLN A 117 8.45 -1.22 -11.37
CA GLN A 117 9.01 -0.04 -12.02
C GLN A 117 7.97 1.07 -11.93
N LYS A 118 8.32 2.20 -11.30
CA LYS A 118 7.52 3.42 -11.48
C LYS A 118 7.45 3.66 -12.99
N PRO A 119 6.26 3.77 -13.60
CA PRO A 119 6.19 4.15 -15.01
C PRO A 119 6.91 5.48 -15.09
N ALA A 120 8.04 5.49 -15.81
CA ALA A 120 8.75 6.71 -16.10
C ALA A 120 7.70 7.64 -16.71
N SER A 121 7.28 8.66 -15.95
CA SER A 121 6.60 9.80 -16.54
C SER A 121 7.54 10.23 -17.65
N SER A 122 7.12 10.05 -18.91
CA SER A 122 7.91 10.41 -20.07
C SER A 122 8.31 11.87 -19.96
N GLU A 123 9.47 12.13 -19.39
CA GLU A 123 10.19 13.36 -19.64
C GLU A 123 10.64 13.23 -21.09
N ASN A 124 9.98 14.00 -21.96
CA ASN A 124 10.39 14.15 -23.35
C ASN A 124 11.89 14.48 -23.37
N VAL A 125 12.70 13.48 -23.76
CA VAL A 125 14.09 13.67 -24.15
C VAL A 125 14.06 14.40 -25.50
N SER A 126 14.07 15.72 -25.44
CA SER A 126 14.47 16.54 -26.59
C SER A 126 16.00 16.57 -26.63
N GLN A 127 16.59 15.64 -27.38
CA GLN A 127 17.98 15.74 -27.84
C GLN A 127 18.12 16.91 -28.82
N GLY A 128 19.05 17.81 -28.51
CA GLY A 128 19.58 18.82 -29.43
C GLY A 128 20.86 19.39 -28.82
N GLY A 129 22.01 19.07 -29.41
CA GLY A 129 23.33 19.50 -28.95
C GLY A 129 23.71 20.91 -29.40
N GLU A 130 24.68 21.45 -28.64
CA GLU A 130 25.71 22.46 -28.98
C GLU A 130 25.28 23.93 -29.14
N ASP A 131 25.49 24.75 -28.10
CA ASP A 131 26.64 25.68 -27.98
C ASP A 131 26.36 26.86 -27.00
N GLY A 132 27.38 27.21 -26.19
CA GLY A 132 27.72 28.61 -25.87
C GLY A 132 26.88 29.43 -24.87
N GLU A 133 27.53 29.77 -23.75
CA GLU A 133 27.42 31.01 -22.96
C GLU A 133 26.23 31.27 -22.01
N MET A 134 26.61 31.60 -20.76
CA MET A 134 25.79 32.09 -19.66
C MET A 134 25.67 33.63 -19.71
N PRO A 135 24.50 34.19 -19.37
CA PRO A 135 24.54 35.35 -18.48
C PRO A 135 23.48 35.34 -17.36
N ARG A 136 23.85 36.09 -16.31
CA ARG A 136 23.13 36.35 -15.07
C ARG A 136 22.06 37.44 -15.26
N LYS A 137 20.89 37.31 -14.62
CA LYS A 137 20.30 38.24 -13.62
C LYS A 137 18.76 38.17 -13.52
N MET A 138 18.33 38.10 -12.26
CA MET A 138 17.22 38.79 -11.58
C MET A 138 15.98 39.26 -12.38
N GLY A 139 14.83 38.81 -11.88
CA GLY A 139 13.88 39.75 -11.28
C GLY A 139 12.52 39.93 -11.97
N SER A 140 11.49 39.70 -11.15
CA SER A 140 10.16 40.32 -11.18
C SER A 140 8.97 39.58 -11.83
N LYS A 141 8.09 39.15 -10.93
CA LYS A 141 6.62 39.31 -10.90
C LYS A 141 5.80 38.42 -11.84
N SER A 142 5.26 37.32 -11.29
CA SER A 142 4.04 36.71 -11.79
C SER A 142 2.83 37.14 -10.95
N LYS A 143 1.80 37.48 -11.72
CA LYS A 143 0.53 38.14 -11.41
C LYS A 143 -0.48 37.09 -10.91
N LEU A 144 -1.24 37.43 -9.88
CA LEU A 144 -2.46 36.73 -9.48
C LEU A 144 -3.50 36.78 -10.60
N LEU A 145 -4.19 35.67 -10.90
CA LEU A 145 -5.60 35.71 -11.32
C LEU A 145 -6.32 34.35 -11.19
N SER A 146 -7.35 34.38 -10.34
CA SER A 146 -8.67 33.74 -10.35
C SER A 146 -8.91 32.31 -10.86
N SER A 147 -9.51 31.54 -9.96
CA SER A 147 -10.71 30.70 -10.14
C SER A 147 -11.52 30.88 -11.44
N GLN A 148 -11.89 29.77 -12.07
CA GLN A 148 -13.28 29.51 -12.45
C GLN A 148 -13.53 28.03 -12.82
N SER A 149 -14.75 27.63 -12.51
CA SER A 149 -15.42 26.34 -12.67
C SER A 149 -15.91 26.06 -14.10
N SER A 150 -15.97 24.79 -14.51
CA SER A 150 -17.05 24.21 -15.35
C SER A 150 -16.84 22.69 -15.41
N SER A 151 -17.80 21.88 -14.93
CA SER A 151 -18.94 21.29 -15.65
C SER A 151 -18.55 20.19 -16.65
N GLY A 152 -19.06 18.97 -16.45
CA GLY A 152 -19.15 17.97 -17.53
C GLY A 152 -19.06 16.50 -17.12
N ALA A 153 -20.23 15.85 -17.01
CA ALA A 153 -20.55 14.43 -17.26
C ALA A 153 -19.87 13.29 -16.45
N PRO A 154 -20.62 12.23 -16.06
CA PRO A 154 -20.05 11.07 -15.38
C PRO A 154 -19.29 10.20 -16.39
N LEU A 155 -17.98 10.06 -16.18
CA LEU A 155 -17.17 9.04 -16.83
C LEU A 155 -17.55 7.68 -16.25
N LEU A 156 -18.09 6.81 -17.09
CA LEU A 156 -18.29 5.39 -16.80
C LEU A 156 -16.93 4.77 -16.44
N LEU A 157 -16.69 4.56 -15.14
CA LEU A 157 -15.48 3.93 -14.62
C LEU A 157 -15.39 2.49 -15.17
N HIS A 158 -14.47 2.27 -16.09
CA HIS A 158 -14.01 0.93 -16.42
C HIS A 158 -13.26 0.39 -15.20
N LEU A 159 -13.87 -0.54 -14.48
CA LEU A 159 -13.23 -1.26 -13.40
C LEU A 159 -12.15 -2.20 -13.98
N PRO A 160 -10.93 -2.23 -13.41
CA PRO A 160 -9.92 -3.21 -13.79
C PRO A 160 -10.40 -4.62 -13.42
N LYS A 161 -9.87 -5.64 -14.10
CA LYS A 161 -10.27 -7.06 -14.02
C LYS A 161 -10.10 -7.72 -12.63
N ASN A 162 -9.63 -6.98 -11.61
CA ASN A 162 -9.54 -7.40 -10.21
C ASN A 162 -10.53 -6.63 -9.32
N SER A 163 -11.82 -6.91 -9.52
CA SER A 163 -12.88 -6.39 -8.66
C SER A 163 -12.84 -7.06 -7.28
N VAL A 164 -12.31 -6.33 -6.31
CA VAL A 164 -12.39 -6.58 -4.86
C VAL A 164 -13.81 -6.29 -4.38
N VAL A 165 -14.56 -7.32 -3.99
CA VAL A 165 -15.84 -7.17 -3.29
C VAL A 165 -15.54 -7.11 -1.80
N SER A 166 -15.74 -5.95 -1.19
CA SER A 166 -15.82 -5.84 0.27
C SER A 166 -17.18 -6.40 0.71
N LEU A 167 -17.19 -7.60 1.29
CA LEU A 167 -18.40 -8.18 1.88
C LEU A 167 -18.69 -7.50 3.24
N PRO A 168 -19.95 -7.14 3.55
CA PRO A 168 -20.30 -6.62 4.88
C PRO A 168 -20.19 -7.71 5.94
N SER A 169 -19.66 -7.35 7.12
CA SER A 169 -19.51 -8.22 8.28
C SER A 169 -20.87 -8.74 8.78
N ARG A 170 -21.03 -10.06 8.86
CA ARG A 170 -22.26 -10.74 9.32
C ARG A 170 -22.32 -10.70 10.85
N ALA A 171 -23.29 -9.97 11.40
CA ALA A 171 -23.62 -10.02 12.82
C ALA A 171 -24.10 -11.45 13.20
N LYS A 172 -23.50 -12.06 14.22
CA LYS A 172 -23.98 -13.29 14.85
C LYS A 172 -25.16 -12.96 15.75
N THR A 173 -26.30 -13.60 15.49
CA THR A 173 -27.41 -13.75 16.42
C THR A 173 -27.03 -14.77 17.50
N GLU A 174 -27.26 -14.42 18.76
CA GLU A 174 -27.21 -15.32 19.91
C GLU A 174 -28.35 -16.35 19.81
N GLU A 175 -28.02 -17.64 19.94
CA GLU A 175 -29.00 -18.69 20.24
C GLU A 175 -28.80 -19.12 21.70
N VAL A 176 -29.89 -19.00 22.45
CA VAL A 176 -30.08 -19.47 23.82
C VAL A 176 -30.79 -20.83 23.73
N GLU A 177 -30.18 -21.89 24.24
CA GLU A 177 -30.86 -23.15 24.61
C GLU A 177 -30.35 -23.54 25.99
N GLU A 178 -31.07 -23.17 27.05
CA GLU A 178 -32.16 -23.89 27.71
C GLU A 178 -31.70 -25.16 28.47
N GLU A 179 -31.57 -24.96 29.78
CA GLU A 179 -31.24 -25.94 30.81
C GLU A 179 -32.40 -26.92 31.01
N SER A 180 -32.19 -28.21 30.72
CA SER A 180 -33.13 -29.29 31.06
C SER A 180 -32.48 -30.31 31.98
N LYS A 181 -32.60 -30.04 33.29
CA LYS A 181 -32.95 -30.94 34.39
C LYS A 181 -32.80 -32.46 34.16
N SER A 182 -31.86 -33.08 34.88
CA SER A 182 -32.01 -34.38 35.57
C SER A 182 -30.98 -34.50 36.67
#